data_AF-A0A0S8JYE1-F1
#
_entry.id   AF-A0A0S8JYE1-F1
#
_cell.length_a   1.000
_cell.length_b   1.000
_cell.length_c   1.000
_cell.angle_alpha   90.00
_cell.angle_beta   90.00
_cell.angle_gamma   90.00
#
_symmetry.space_group_name_H-M   'P 1'
#
loop_
_entity.id
_entity.type
_entity.pdbx_description
1 polymer ?
#
loop_
_entity_poly.entity_id
_entity_poly.type
_entity_poly.pdbx_seq_one_letter_code
_entity_poly.pdbx_strand_id
1 'polypeptide(L)'
;MKNMSVGQGFSPAYRKFKKRIRLKQFNYMGTYRYFVTLCAYNKESVFNDDSLVLVLLSLLREKAGIFRFGVWAYCFMPDHLHLLVEGFDDDSDF
;
A
#
# COMPACT_ATOMS: atom_id res chain seq x y z
N MET A 1 5.61 -49.14 35.03
CA MET A 1 4.68 -48.96 33.89
C MET A 1 5.14 -47.73 33.11
N LYS A 2 5.15 -47.82 31.78
CA LYS A 2 5.85 -46.94 30.84
C LYS A 2 5.21 -45.54 30.79
N ASN A 3 5.99 -44.49 31.00
CA ASN A 3 5.58 -43.14 30.62
C ASN A 3 6.16 -42.80 29.25
N MET A 4 5.24 -42.66 28.31
CA MET A 4 5.40 -42.28 26.91
C MET A 4 6.23 -41.01 26.78
N SER A 5 7.29 -41.08 25.98
CA SER A 5 7.99 -39.92 25.44
C SER A 5 7.03 -39.11 24.58
N VAL A 6 6.78 -37.87 24.98
CA VAL A 6 6.02 -36.86 24.23
C VAL A 6 6.62 -36.71 22.84
N GLY A 7 5.79 -36.89 21.81
CA GLY A 7 6.18 -36.92 20.41
C GLY A 7 6.88 -35.63 19.98
N GLN A 8 7.94 -35.79 19.18
CA GLN A 8 8.50 -34.71 18.39
C GLN A 8 7.41 -34.22 17.42
N GLY A 9 6.90 -33.02 17.66
CA GLY A 9 5.96 -32.38 16.76
C GLY A 9 6.60 -32.16 15.39
N PHE A 10 5.97 -32.70 14.35
CA PHE A 10 6.27 -32.34 12.96
C PHE A 10 5.84 -30.87 12.77
N SER A 11 6.80 -29.94 12.77
CA SER A 11 6.57 -28.57 12.30
C SER A 11 6.82 -28.55 10.79
N PRO A 12 5.79 -28.47 9.92
CA PRO A 12 6.04 -28.26 8.51
C PRO A 12 6.76 -26.93 8.35
N ALA A 13 7.89 -26.91 7.64
CA ALA A 13 8.58 -25.67 7.32
C ALA A 13 7.63 -24.74 6.57
N TYR A 14 7.06 -23.75 7.26
CA TYR A 14 6.19 -22.74 6.66
C TYR A 14 7.06 -21.88 5.74
N ARG A 15 7.05 -22.20 4.44
CA ARG A 15 7.67 -21.36 3.42
C ARG A 15 6.94 -20.03 3.40
N LYS A 16 7.60 -18.98 3.91
CA LYS A 16 7.12 -17.59 3.83
C LYS A 16 7.15 -17.16 2.36
N PHE A 17 6.05 -17.40 1.65
CA PHE A 17 5.89 -16.89 0.28
C PHE A 17 5.90 -15.36 0.31
N LYS A 18 6.77 -14.75 -0.50
CA LYS A 18 6.75 -13.28 -0.68
C LYS A 18 5.41 -12.91 -1.29
N LYS A 19 4.61 -12.13 -0.57
CA LYS A 19 3.31 -11.63 -1.07
C LYS A 19 3.56 -10.87 -2.38
N ARG A 20 2.91 -11.30 -3.46
CA ARG A 20 2.89 -10.55 -4.72
C ARG A 20 1.91 -9.40 -4.54
N ILE A 21 2.42 -8.18 -4.67
CA ILE A 21 1.63 -6.96 -4.49
C ILE A 21 0.71 -6.72 -5.70
N ARG A 22 1.19 -7.02 -6.92
CA ARG A 22 0.43 -6.88 -8.17
C ARG A 22 -0.22 -8.21 -8.58
N LEU A 23 -1.48 -8.14 -8.97
CA LEU A 23 -2.25 -9.25 -9.52
C LEU A 23 -1.71 -9.63 -10.91
N LYS A 24 -1.60 -10.92 -11.20
CA LYS A 24 -1.17 -11.39 -12.53
C LYS A 24 -2.30 -11.11 -13.52
N GLN A 25 -1.97 -10.58 -14.70
CA GLN A 25 -2.94 -10.38 -15.81
C GLN A 25 -4.11 -9.44 -15.47
N PHE A 26 -4.00 -8.65 -14.41
CA PHE A 26 -4.98 -7.61 -14.12
C PHE A 26 -4.58 -6.33 -14.85
N ASN A 27 -5.49 -5.78 -15.65
CA ASN A 27 -5.32 -4.45 -16.21
C ASN A 27 -5.69 -3.43 -15.13
N TYR A 28 -4.74 -2.58 -14.77
CA TYR A 28 -4.92 -1.54 -13.74
C TYR A 28 -5.57 -0.26 -14.30
N MET A 29 -5.92 -0.27 -15.58
CA MET A 29 -6.66 0.80 -16.23
C MET A 29 -8.17 0.66 -15.98
N GLY A 30 -8.82 1.73 -15.54
CA GLY A 30 -10.27 1.84 -15.41
C GLY A 30 -10.76 2.25 -14.01
N THR A 31 -12.05 2.03 -13.76
CA THR A 31 -12.76 2.51 -12.57
C THR A 31 -12.57 1.63 -11.32
N TYR A 32 -11.32 1.33 -10.99
CA TYR A 32 -10.94 0.49 -9.86
C TYR A 32 -10.45 1.29 -8.65
N ARG A 33 -10.52 0.67 -7.47
CA ARG A 33 -10.04 1.25 -6.21
C ARG A 33 -8.73 0.62 -5.77
N TYR A 34 -7.84 1.46 -5.26
CA TYR A 34 -6.50 1.05 -4.83
C TYR A 34 -6.19 1.58 -3.44
N PHE A 35 -5.65 0.70 -2.60
CA PHE A 35 -5.01 1.08 -1.34
C PHE A 35 -3.50 1.10 -1.55
N VAL A 36 -2.90 2.27 -1.37
CA VAL A 36 -1.49 2.54 -1.70
C VAL A 36 -0.73 2.92 -0.45
N THR A 37 0.50 2.43 -0.32
CA THR A 37 1.47 2.92 0.66
C THR A 37 2.69 3.44 -0.09
N LEU A 38 2.97 4.73 0.07
CA LEU A 38 4.20 5.36 -0.42
C LEU A 38 5.15 5.52 0.77
N CYS A 39 6.26 4.79 0.76
CA CYS A 39 7.27 4.90 1.81
C CYS A 39 8.29 5.97 1.45
N ALA A 40 8.70 6.77 2.44
CA ALA A 40 9.87 7.63 2.31
C ALA A 40 11.13 6.78 2.08
N TYR A 41 12.11 7.37 1.40
CA TYR A 41 13.40 6.74 1.22
C TYR A 41 13.99 6.37 2.58
N ASN A 42 14.48 5.13 2.71
CA ASN A 42 15.04 4.59 3.94
C ASN A 42 14.14 4.72 5.19
N LYS A 43 12.81 4.89 5.01
CA LYS A 43 11.84 5.13 6.09
C LYS A 43 12.20 6.34 6.96
N GLU A 44 12.80 7.36 6.36
CA GLU A 44 13.06 8.61 7.06
C GLU A 44 11.76 9.33 7.40
N SER A 45 11.72 9.99 8.56
CA SER A 45 10.54 10.68 9.08
C SER A 45 10.33 12.06 8.43
N VAL A 46 10.29 12.10 7.10
CA VAL A 46 10.22 13.35 6.31
C VAL A 46 8.87 14.05 6.44
N PHE A 47 7.80 13.35 6.80
CA PHE A 47 6.44 13.90 6.89
C PHE A 47 6.12 14.55 8.25
N ASN A 48 7.14 14.84 9.06
CA ASN A 48 6.99 15.62 10.31
C ASN A 48 6.95 17.14 10.08
N ASP A 49 7.28 17.61 8.86
CA ASP A 49 7.16 19.01 8.47
C ASP A 49 5.80 19.26 7.80
N ASP A 50 4.92 19.98 8.50
CA ASP A 50 3.58 20.33 8.00
C ASP A 50 3.65 21.12 6.68
N SER A 51 4.69 21.93 6.46
CA SER A 51 4.85 22.71 5.23
C SER A 51 5.04 21.79 4.03
N LEU A 52 5.86 20.74 4.19
CA LEU A 52 6.04 19.71 3.17
C LEU A 52 4.73 18.95 2.93
N VAL A 53 4.03 18.55 4.00
CA VAL A 53 2.75 17.81 3.88
C VAL A 53 1.71 18.63 3.10
N LEU A 54 1.59 19.94 3.35
CA LEU A 54 0.67 20.83 2.64
C LEU A 54 1.00 20.96 1.16
N VAL A 55 2.29 21.04 0.81
CA VAL A 55 2.76 21.03 -0.59
C VAL A 55 2.40 19.71 -1.27
N LEU A 56 2.64 18.58 -0.61
CA LEU A 56 2.33 17.26 -1.13
C LEU A 56 0.82 17.04 -1.29
N LEU A 57 -0.01 17.55 -0.38
CA LEU A 57 -1.47 17.51 -0.50
C LEU A 57 -1.97 18.29 -1.71
N SER A 58 -1.41 19.47 -1.96
CA SER A 58 -1.75 20.29 -3.12
C SER A 58 -1.38 19.57 -4.41
N LEU A 59 -0.18 18.99 -4.46
CA LEU A 59 0.29 18.20 -5.59
C LEU A 59 -0.57 16.95 -5.80
N LEU A 60 -0.91 16.22 -4.74
CA LEU A 60 -1.76 15.03 -4.80
C LEU A 60 -3.12 15.37 -5.40
N ARG A 61 -3.74 16.47 -4.97
CA ARG A 61 -5.02 16.93 -5.50
C ARG A 61 -4.93 17.29 -6.99
N GLU A 62 -3.90 18.03 -7.39
CA GLU A 62 -3.66 18.40 -8.79
C GLU A 62 -3.48 17.15 -9.66
N LYS A 63 -2.59 16.23 -9.24
CA LYS A 63 -2.27 15.03 -10.01
C LYS A 63 -3.44 14.06 -10.06
N ALA A 64 -4.19 13.89 -8.97
CA ALA A 64 -5.40 13.08 -8.98
C ALA A 64 -6.39 13.57 -10.06
N GLY A 65 -6.58 14.89 -10.19
CA GLY A 65 -7.39 15.47 -11.26
C GLY A 65 -6.84 15.17 -12.67
N ILE A 66 -5.54 15.41 -12.89
CA ILE A 66 -4.88 15.17 -14.21
C ILE A 66 -4.99 13.69 -14.63
N PHE A 67 -4.81 12.77 -13.69
CA PHE A 67 -4.83 11.33 -13.97
C PHE A 67 -6.21 10.69 -13.83
N ARG A 68 -7.27 11.47 -13.61
CA ARG A 68 -8.67 11.01 -13.49
C ARG A 68 -8.90 10.08 -12.30
N PHE A 69 -8.27 10.37 -11.17
CA PHE A 69 -8.47 9.68 -9.90
C PHE A 69 -9.19 10.54 -8.87
N GLY A 70 -10.05 9.92 -8.07
CA GLY A 70 -10.51 10.43 -6.79
C GLY A 70 -9.61 9.97 -5.64
N VAL A 71 -9.38 10.83 -4.66
CA VAL A 71 -8.73 10.49 -3.39
C VAL A 71 -9.78 10.48 -2.29
N TRP A 72 -10.15 9.28 -1.83
CA TRP A 72 -11.18 9.09 -0.81
C TRP A 72 -10.65 9.30 0.61
N ALA A 73 -9.42 8.87 0.85
CA ALA A 73 -8.76 9.03 2.13
C ALA A 73 -7.24 9.09 1.95
N TYR A 74 -6.58 9.80 2.87
CA TYR A 74 -5.13 9.83 3.00
C TYR A 74 -4.72 9.88 4.47
N CYS A 75 -3.55 9.35 4.80
CA CYS A 75 -2.95 9.45 6.13
C CYS A 75 -1.43 9.54 5.99
N PHE A 76 -0.86 10.67 6.39
CA PHE A 76 0.58 10.84 6.52
C PHE A 76 0.99 10.32 7.90
N MET A 77 1.79 9.26 7.90
CA MET A 77 2.63 8.86 9.02
C MET A 77 4.00 9.52 8.85
N PRO A 78 4.85 9.60 9.88
CA PRO A 78 6.15 10.27 9.78
C PRO A 78 7.00 9.83 8.58
N ASP A 79 6.98 8.54 8.23
CA ASP A 79 7.83 7.93 7.20
C ASP A 79 7.08 7.32 6.00
N HIS A 80 5.74 7.41 5.96
CA HIS A 80 4.96 6.89 4.84
C HIS A 80 3.59 7.56 4.71
N LEU A 81 3.05 7.50 3.50
CA LEU A 81 1.71 7.97 3.16
C LEU A 81 0.83 6.79 2.76
N HIS A 82 -0.33 6.66 3.39
CA HIS A 82 -1.41 5.78 2.95
C HIS A 82 -2.44 6.53 2.12
N LEU A 83 -2.90 5.93 1.03
CA LEU A 83 -3.95 6.48 0.15
C LEU A 83 -5.03 5.44 -0.13
N LEU A 84 -6.28 5.88 -0.20
CA LEU A 84 -7.37 5.17 -0.86
C LEU A 84 -7.81 6.00 -2.08
N VAL A 85 -7.58 5.47 -3.27
CA VAL A 85 -7.88 6.15 -4.53
C VAL A 85 -8.81 5.33 -5.42
N GLU A 86 -9.52 5.97 -6.34
CA GLU A 86 -10.40 5.34 -7.32
C GLU A 86 -10.22 5.99 -8.69
N GLY A 87 -10.08 5.19 -9.74
CA GLY A 87 -10.17 5.69 -11.11
C GLY A 87 -11.60 6.11 -11.43
N PHE A 88 -11.79 7.28 -12.03
CA PHE A 88 -13.13 7.82 -12.35
C PHE A 88 -13.51 7.66 -13.83
N ASP A 89 -12.59 7.15 -14.63
CA ASP A 89 -12.76 6.95 -16.07
C ASP A 89 -12.10 5.64 -16.51
N ASP A 90 -12.56 5.06 -17.63
CA ASP A 90 -12.04 3.82 -18.21
C ASP A 90 -10.56 3.90 -18.62
N ASP A 91 -10.03 5.10 -18.82
CA ASP A 91 -8.62 5.35 -19.12
C ASP A 91 -7.80 5.79 -17.87
N SER A 92 -8.32 5.61 -16.66
CA SER A 92 -7.58 5.92 -15.42
C SER A 92 -6.55 4.82 -15.17
N ASP A 93 -5.26 5.11 -15.35
CA ASP A 93 -4.17 4.11 -15.29
C ASP A 93 -3.35 4.21 -14.00
N PHE A 94 -3.12 3.07 -13.31
CA PHE A 94 -2.54 2.97 -11.96
C PHE A 94 -1.30 2.05 -11.83
#